data_AF-A0A2H9P8S2-F1
#
_entry.id   AF-A0A2H9P8S2-F1
#
_cell.length_a   1.000
_cell.length_b   1.000
_cell.length_c   1.000
_cell.angle_alpha   90.00
_cell.angle_beta   90.00
_cell.angle_gamma   90.00
#
_symmetry.space_group_name_H-M   'P 1'
#
loop_
_entity.id
_entity.type
_entity.pdbx_description
1 polymer ?
#
loop_
_entity_poly.entity_id
_entity_poly.type
_entity_poly.pdbx_seq_one_letter_code
_entity_poly.pdbx_strand_id
1 'polypeptide(L)'
;MRVILEPRVDDNYETASYLAKSGVQVEWATTGFTNTHSKYAVVDGATVAVGSANWSRHAMESNREAGVIIRDGRIASEFEAVFEEDWAAGQAVVA
;
A
#
# COMPACT_ATOMS: atom_id res chain seq x y z
N MET A 1 5.74 -7.35 -8.07
CA MET A 1 5.21 -6.26 -7.23
C MET A 1 3.90 -6.73 -6.62
N ARG A 2 3.68 -6.40 -5.34
CA ARG A 2 2.46 -6.70 -4.57
C ARG A 2 1.89 -5.40 -4.04
N VAL A 3 0.57 -5.25 -4.05
CA VAL A 3 -0.13 -4.04 -3.60
C VAL A 3 -1.36 -4.41 -2.80
N ILE A 4 -1.55 -3.77 -1.65
CA ILE A 4 -2.77 -3.85 -0.84
C ILE A 4 -3.54 -2.54 -1.00
N LEU A 5 -4.83 -2.61 -1.29
CA LEU A 5 -5.72 -1.44 -1.45
C LEU A 5 -6.90 -1.51 -0.47
N GLU A 6 -7.30 -0.36 0.08
CA GLU A 6 -8.49 -0.28 0.95
C GLU A 6 -9.78 -0.50 0.13
N PRO A 7 -10.60 -1.52 0.44
CA PRO A 7 -11.80 -1.86 -0.34
C PRO A 7 -12.96 -0.88 -0.19
N ARG A 8 -12.95 0.01 0.82
CA ARG A 8 -14.00 1.00 1.08
C ARG A 8 -13.78 2.35 0.40
N VAL A 9 -12.80 2.45 -0.50
CA VAL A 9 -12.52 3.65 -1.30
C VAL A 9 -12.80 3.35 -2.77
N ASP A 10 -13.85 3.95 -3.32
CA ASP A 10 -14.35 3.65 -4.67
C ASP A 10 -13.29 3.82 -5.77
N ASP A 11 -12.45 4.85 -5.66
CA ASP A 11 -11.35 5.12 -6.62
C ASP A 11 -10.32 3.97 -6.69
N ASN A 12 -10.24 3.12 -5.66
CA ASN A 12 -9.32 1.98 -5.66
C ASN A 12 -9.78 0.85 -6.58
N TYR A 13 -11.06 0.77 -6.98
CA TYR A 13 -11.56 -0.32 -7.83
C TYR A 13 -10.99 -0.26 -9.25
N GLU A 14 -10.96 0.93 -9.86
CA GLU A 14 -10.34 1.11 -11.18
C GLU A 14 -8.84 0.83 -11.11
N THR A 15 -8.17 1.35 -10.08
CA THR A 15 -6.74 1.14 -9.84
C THR A 15 -6.40 -0.33 -9.66
N ALA A 16 -7.18 -1.05 -8.84
CA ALA A 16 -7.01 -2.48 -8.61
C ALA A 16 -7.15 -3.28 -9.92
N SER A 17 -8.19 -3.00 -10.71
CA SER A 17 -8.41 -3.68 -11.99
C SER A 17 -7.27 -3.41 -12.97
N TYR A 18 -6.83 -2.16 -13.09
CA TYR A 18 -5.72 -1.77 -13.96
C TYR A 18 -4.41 -2.49 -13.59
N LEU A 19 -4.06 -2.48 -12.30
CA LEU A 19 -2.84 -3.13 -11.80
C LEU A 19 -2.89 -4.64 -11.97
N ALA A 20 -4.02 -5.28 -11.61
CA ALA A 20 -4.20 -6.72 -11.75
C ALA A 20 -4.09 -7.18 -13.22
N LYS A 21 -4.75 -6.46 -14.15
CA LYS A 21 -4.63 -6.72 -15.60
C LYS A 21 -3.21 -6.49 -16.14
N SER A 22 -2.42 -5.68 -15.46
CA SER A 22 -1.02 -5.43 -15.79
C SER A 22 -0.05 -6.46 -15.17
N GLY A 23 -0.57 -7.51 -14.51
CA GLY A 23 0.23 -8.58 -13.91
C GLY A 23 0.76 -8.26 -12.51
N VAL A 24 0.28 -7.19 -11.86
CA VAL A 24 0.58 -6.90 -10.46
C VAL A 24 -0.32 -7.77 -9.58
N GLN A 25 0.24 -8.38 -8.54
CA GLN A 25 -0.57 -9.06 -7.54
C GLN A 25 -1.21 -8.00 -6.65
N VAL A 26 -2.54 -7.99 -6.59
CA VAL A 26 -3.31 -7.00 -5.83
C VAL A 26 -4.22 -7.72 -4.85
N GLU A 27 -4.26 -7.22 -3.62
CA GLU A 27 -5.19 -7.67 -2.60
C GLU A 27 -5.99 -6.48 -2.05
N TRP A 28 -7.25 -6.76 -1.72
CA TRP A 28 -8.04 -5.91 -0.85
C TRP A 28 -7.55 -6.07 0.59
N ALA A 29 -7.40 -4.95 1.28
CA ALA A 29 -7.07 -4.93 2.68
C ALA A 29 -8.15 -5.64 3.51
N THR A 30 -7.74 -6.24 4.64
CA THR A 30 -8.66 -6.89 5.57
C THR A 30 -9.75 -5.94 6.06
N THR A 31 -10.99 -6.43 6.12
CA THR A 31 -12.11 -5.69 6.71
C THR A 31 -12.19 -5.82 8.23
N GLY A 32 -11.21 -6.48 8.87
CA GLY A 32 -11.11 -6.61 10.33
C GLY A 32 -10.91 -5.27 11.06
N PHE A 33 -10.44 -4.25 10.34
CA PHE A 33 -10.37 -2.87 10.81
C PHE A 33 -11.35 -1.99 10.02
N THR A 34 -11.68 -0.81 10.58
CA THR A 34 -12.55 0.17 9.91
C THR A 34 -11.97 0.61 8.58
N ASN A 35 -10.66 0.90 8.53
CA ASN A 35 -9.90 1.22 7.31
C ASN A 35 -8.42 0.85 7.52
N THR A 36 -7.75 0.42 6.46
CA THR A 36 -6.28 0.42 6.36
C THR A 36 -5.81 1.83 6.04
N HIS A 37 -5.14 2.47 7.00
CA HIS A 37 -4.74 3.87 6.90
C HIS A 37 -3.22 4.09 6.77
N SER A 38 -2.45 3.02 6.66
CA SER A 38 -1.01 3.07 6.42
C SER A 38 -0.72 3.46 4.97
N LYS A 39 0.29 4.32 4.74
CA LYS A 39 0.80 4.62 3.40
C LYS A 39 2.31 4.43 3.41
N TYR A 40 2.74 3.29 2.91
CA TYR A 40 4.16 2.99 2.78
C TYR A 40 4.42 2.06 1.59
N ALA A 41 5.69 2.02 1.19
CA ALA A 41 6.22 1.03 0.26
C ALA A 41 7.57 0.55 0.77
N VAL A 42 7.81 -0.75 0.66
CA VAL A 42 9.15 -1.33 0.81
C VAL A 42 9.70 -1.67 -0.56
N VAL A 43 10.95 -1.29 -0.80
CA VAL A 43 11.67 -1.51 -2.06
C VAL A 43 12.93 -2.32 -1.77
N ASP A 44 13.04 -3.46 -2.45
CA ASP A 44 14.19 -4.38 -2.45
C ASP A 44 14.67 -4.82 -1.05
N GLY A 45 13.78 -4.88 -0.06
CA GLY A 45 14.13 -5.23 1.34
C GLY A 45 15.11 -4.26 2.01
N ALA A 46 15.28 -3.04 1.47
CA ALA A 46 16.33 -2.12 1.92
C ALA A 46 15.86 -0.69 2.12
N THR A 47 14.78 -0.27 1.44
CA THR A 47 14.28 1.11 1.50
C THR A 47 12.80 1.14 1.83
N VAL A 48 12.42 1.99 2.78
CA VAL A 48 11.03 2.27 3.12
C VAL A 48 10.69 3.71 2.76
N ALA A 49 9.63 3.91 1.98
CA ALA A 49 8.94 5.19 1.88
C ALA A 49 7.72 5.13 2.79
N VAL A 50 7.56 6.07 3.72
CA VAL A 50 6.40 6.13 4.63
C VAL A 50 6.01 7.58 4.89
N GLY A 51 4.70 7.85 4.99
CA GLY A 51 4.22 9.20 5.23
C GLY A 51 2.72 9.33 5.41
N SER A 52 2.25 10.57 5.46
CA SER A 52 0.83 10.92 5.59
C SER A 52 0.08 10.93 4.25
N ALA A 53 0.80 11.09 3.14
CA ALA A 53 0.22 11.23 1.82
C ALA A 53 -0.42 9.93 1.33
N ASN A 54 -1.69 10.01 0.93
CA ASN A 54 -2.26 9.02 0.01
C ASN A 54 -1.59 9.16 -1.37
N TRP A 55 -1.56 8.09 -2.16
CA TRP A 55 -1.07 8.15 -3.54
C TRP A 55 -2.15 8.65 -4.50
N SER A 56 -2.58 9.88 -4.26
CA SER A 56 -3.59 10.57 -5.07
C SER A 56 -3.08 11.94 -5.50
N ARG A 57 -3.62 12.46 -6.62
CA ARG A 57 -3.27 13.80 -7.12
C ARG A 57 -3.45 14.88 -6.05
N HIS A 58 -4.56 14.83 -5.32
CA HIS A 58 -4.88 15.84 -4.32
C HIS A 58 -3.85 15.88 -3.18
N ALA A 59 -3.40 14.71 -2.71
CA ALA A 59 -2.36 14.63 -1.70
C ALA A 59 -1.01 15.15 -2.20
N MET A 60 -0.70 14.97 -3.48
CA MET A 60 0.57 15.43 -4.08
C MET A 60 0.60 16.92 -4.42
N GLU A 61 -0.55 17.52 -4.75
CA GLU A 61 -0.61 18.88 -5.28
C GLU A 61 -1.18 19.91 -4.31
N SER A 62 -2.06 19.50 -3.39
CA SER A 62 -2.89 20.42 -2.60
C SER A 62 -2.74 20.24 -1.09
N ASN A 63 -2.55 19.01 -0.61
CA ASN A 63 -2.40 18.78 0.82
C ASN A 63 -1.03 19.16 1.34
N ARG A 64 -0.98 19.56 2.60
CA ARG A 64 0.28 19.64 3.35
C ARG A 64 0.59 18.26 3.93
N GLU A 65 1.44 17.52 3.23
CA GLU A 65 1.86 16.17 3.61
C GLU A 65 3.28 16.14 4.20
N ALA A 66 3.61 15.06 4.91
CA ALA A 66 4.96 14.76 5.35
C ALA A 66 5.30 13.29 5.08
N GLY A 67 6.56 13.02 4.76
CA GLY A 67 7.05 11.67 4.54
C GLY A 67 8.55 11.59 4.67
N VAL A 68 9.06 10.39 4.87
CA VAL A 68 10.49 10.10 4.96
C VAL A 68 10.85 8.91 4.09
N ILE A 69 12.08 8.94 3.58
CA ILE A 69 12.72 7.79 2.94
C ILE A 69 13.78 7.25 3.90
N ILE A 70 13.59 6.02 4.35
CA ILE A 70 14.49 5.34 5.28
C ILE A 70 15.27 4.30 4.48
N ARG A 71 16.59 4.36 4.51
CA ARG A 71 17.50 3.40 3.85
C ARG A 71 18.23 2.58 4.92
N ASP A 72 17.52 1.62 5.49
CA ASP A 72 18.03 0.68 6.49
C ASP A 72 17.28 -0.65 6.31
N GLY A 73 18.03 -1.73 6.01
CA GLY A 73 17.45 -3.06 5.76
C GLY A 73 16.76 -3.68 6.97
N ARG A 74 17.14 -3.28 8.20
CA ARG A 74 16.47 -3.77 9.41
C ARG A 74 15.08 -3.16 9.53
N ILE A 75 14.96 -1.86 9.29
CA ILE A 75 13.65 -1.18 9.28
C ILE A 75 12.81 -1.68 8.11
N ALA A 76 13.40 -1.88 6.93
CA ALA A 76 12.69 -2.47 5.80
C ALA A 76 12.12 -3.86 6.14
N SER A 77 12.89 -4.71 6.81
CA SER A 77 12.43 -6.03 7.25
C SER A 77 11.25 -5.95 8.25
N GLU A 78 11.22 -4.97 9.15
CA GLU A 78 10.08 -4.77 10.06
C GLU A 78 8.82 -4.36 9.29
N PHE A 79 8.92 -3.45 8.32
CA PHE A 79 7.80 -3.06 7.47
C PHE A 79 7.34 -4.20 6.54
N GLU A 80 8.26 -5.02 6.03
CA GLU A 80 7.90 -6.22 5.25
C GLU A 80 7.14 -7.22 6.11
N ALA A 81 7.53 -7.44 7.36
CA ALA A 81 6.79 -8.35 8.25
C ALA A 81 5.33 -7.89 8.43
N VAL A 82 5.10 -6.60 8.65
CA VAL A 82 3.74 -6.03 8.71
C VAL A 82 3.01 -6.20 7.38
N PHE A 83 3.69 -5.96 6.25
CA PHE A 83 3.11 -6.15 4.93
C PHE A 83 2.67 -7.59 4.70
N GLU A 84 3.49 -8.58 5.08
CA GLU A 84 3.16 -10.00 4.93
C GLU A 84 1.96 -10.41 5.81
N GLU A 85 1.84 -9.87 7.01
CA GLU A 85 0.69 -10.10 7.88
C GLU A 85 -0.59 -9.52 7.27
N ASP A 86 -0.54 -8.29 6.78
CA ASP A 86 -1.67 -7.63 6.11
C ASP A 86 -2.06 -8.35 4.81
N TRP A 87 -1.07 -8.83 4.05
CA TRP A 87 -1.24 -9.62 2.83
C TRP A 87 -1.92 -10.96 3.15
N ALA A 88 -1.41 -11.71 4.14
CA ALA A 88 -2.02 -12.99 4.53
C ALA A 88 -3.47 -12.85 5.01
N ALA A 89 -3.85 -11.69 5.56
CA ALA A 89 -5.22 -11.36 5.98
C ALA A 89 -6.09 -10.74 4.87
N GLY A 90 -5.49 -10.42 3.71
CA GLY A 90 -6.13 -9.76 2.59
C GLY A 90 -6.98 -10.70 1.72
N GLN A 91 -7.61 -10.13 0.70
CA GLN A 91 -8.38 -10.87 -0.30
C GLN A 91 -7.91 -10.53 -1.72
N ALA A 92 -7.46 -11.53 -2.47
CA ALA A 92 -7.01 -11.37 -3.84
C ALA A 92 -8.05 -10.68 -4.75
N VAL A 93 -7.59 -9.71 -5.53
CA VAL A 93 -8.34 -9.12 -6.65
C VAL A 93 -8.14 -10.01 -7.87
N VAL A 94 -9.24 -10.53 -8.41
CA VAL A 94 -9.23 -11.30 -9.66
C VAL A 94 -9.43 -10.34 -10.83
N ALA A 95 -8.57 -10.44 -11.84
CA ALA A 95 -8.55 -9.58 -13.02
C ALA A 95 -9.78 -9.74 -13.93
#